data_AF-A0A4Q9V2C9-F1
#
_entry.id   AF-A0A4Q9V2C9-F1
#
_cell.length_a   1.000
_cell.length_b   1.000
_cell.length_c   1.000
_cell.angle_alpha   90.00
_cell.angle_beta   90.00
_cell.angle_gamma   90.00
#
_symmetry.space_group_name_H-M   'P 1'
#
loop_
_entity.id
_entity.type
_entity.pdbx_description
1 polymer ?
#
loop_
_entity_poly.entity_id
_entity_poly.type
_entity_poly.pdbx_seq_one_letter_code
_entity_poly.pdbx_strand_id
1 'polypeptide(L)'
;MLKGFKEFISRGNVVDLAVGVIIGGAFSPIVVALTDKVLMPLIAAIFGKPNFDQVGAFTLNGAQIMPGTVITALINFLIVAAAIYFFVVTPMNKLNRKRDEEPEAVEDVPADDVALLTEIRDLLAQNANRPHSSL
;
A
#
# COMPACT_ATOMS: atom_id res chain seq x y z
N MET A 1 0.19 -21.40 -26.37
CA MET A 1 -0.16 -21.21 -24.94
C MET A 1 1.02 -20.67 -24.13
N LEU A 2 2.15 -21.39 -24.03
CA LEU A 2 3.31 -20.94 -23.22
C LEU A 2 3.91 -19.59 -23.65
N LYS A 3 4.02 -19.32 -24.96
CA LYS A 3 4.44 -18.00 -25.49
C LYS A 3 3.48 -16.88 -25.09
N GLY A 4 2.17 -17.09 -25.26
CA GLY A 4 1.14 -16.10 -24.91
C GLY A 4 1.04 -15.84 -23.40
N PHE A 5 1.31 -16.86 -22.58
CA PHE A 5 1.43 -16.69 -21.13
C PHE A 5 2.67 -15.87 -20.76
N LYS A 6 3.83 -16.15 -21.38
CA LYS A 6 5.05 -15.33 -21.21
C LYS A 6 4.83 -13.88 -21.60
N GLU A 7 4.15 -13.63 -22.73
CA GLU A 7 3.78 -12.30 -23.23
C GLU A 7 2.82 -11.55 -22.30
N PHE A 8 1.97 -12.29 -21.57
CA PHE A 8 1.01 -11.74 -20.62
C PHE A 8 1.68 -11.32 -19.31
N ILE A 9 2.50 -12.19 -18.73
CA ILE A 9 3.26 -11.89 -17.51
C ILE A 9 4.42 -10.93 -17.75
N SER A 10 4.96 -10.82 -18.97
CA SER A 10 5.99 -9.82 -19.28
C SER A 10 5.46 -8.39 -19.35
N ARG A 11 4.15 -8.17 -19.22
CA ARG A 11 3.58 -6.83 -19.07
C ARG A 11 3.93 -6.34 -17.65
N GLY A 12 4.74 -5.30 -17.55
CA GLY A 12 5.23 -4.77 -16.26
C GLY A 12 4.12 -4.55 -15.22
N ASN A 13 3.00 -3.97 -15.62
CA ASN A 13 1.84 -3.76 -14.75
C ASN A 13 1.26 -5.05 -14.12
N VAL A 14 1.40 -6.21 -14.76
CA VAL A 14 0.93 -7.50 -14.22
C VAL A 14 1.92 -8.04 -13.20
N VAL A 15 3.22 -7.88 -13.44
CA VAL A 15 4.27 -8.30 -12.50
C VAL A 15 4.21 -7.48 -11.23
N ASP A 16 4.11 -6.15 -11.34
CA ASP A 16 4.08 -5.25 -10.19
C ASP A 16 2.85 -5.51 -9.32
N LEU A 17 1.69 -5.74 -9.95
CA LEU A 17 0.46 -6.12 -9.25
C LEU A 17 0.61 -7.49 -8.56
N ALA A 18 1.19 -8.49 -9.25
CA ALA A 18 1.39 -9.81 -8.68
C ALA A 18 2.33 -9.77 -7.47
N VAL A 19 3.43 -9.01 -7.56
CA VAL A 19 4.38 -8.81 -6.46
C VAL A 19 3.68 -8.13 -5.28
N GLY A 20 2.91 -7.07 -5.53
CA GLY A 20 2.16 -6.37 -4.48
C GLY A 20 1.17 -7.28 -3.73
N VAL A 21 0.43 -8.13 -4.45
CA VAL A 21 -0.52 -9.09 -3.85
C VAL A 21 0.20 -10.15 -3.03
N ILE A 22 1.32 -10.70 -3.53
CA ILE A 22 2.10 -11.73 -2.82
C ILE A 22 2.71 -11.16 -1.54
N ILE A 23 3.32 -9.96 -1.61
CA ILE A 23 3.91 -9.30 -0.45
C ILE A 23 2.82 -8.96 0.58
N GLY A 24 1.68 -8.41 0.14
CA GLY A 24 0.56 -8.11 1.02
C GLY A 24 0.02 -9.35 1.74
N GLY A 25 -0.14 -10.46 1.00
CA GLY A 25 -0.56 -11.75 1.57
C GLY A 25 0.46 -12.34 2.55
N ALA A 26 1.76 -12.20 2.28
CA ALA A 26 2.82 -12.71 3.14
C ALA A 26 3.03 -11.89 4.42
N PHE A 27 2.70 -10.59 4.41
CA PHE A 27 2.90 -9.71 5.57
C PHE A 27 1.81 -9.86 6.64
N SER A 28 0.57 -10.16 6.23
CA SER A 28 -0.57 -10.27 7.15
C SER A 28 -0.33 -11.25 8.32
N PRO A 29 0.18 -12.49 8.12
CA PRO A 29 0.49 -13.41 9.21
C PRO A 29 1.55 -12.89 10.20
N ILE A 30 2.52 -12.10 9.74
CA ILE A 30 3.57 -11.53 10.61
C ILE A 30 2.93 -10.54 11.58
N VAL A 31 2.04 -9.70 11.08
CA VAL A 31 1.34 -8.70 11.90
C VAL A 31 0.39 -9.38 12.89
N VAL A 32 -0.36 -10.39 12.44
CA VAL A 32 -1.22 -11.20 13.32
C VAL A 32 -0.40 -11.90 14.40
N ALA A 33 0.77 -12.46 14.07
CA ALA A 33 1.65 -13.08 15.06
C ALA A 33 2.14 -12.05 16.09
N LEU A 34 2.50 -10.84 15.67
CA LEU A 34 2.90 -9.78 16.58
C LEU A 34 1.76 -9.36 17.51
N THR A 35 0.55 -9.18 16.98
CA THR A 35 -0.60 -8.77 17.81
C THR A 35 -1.03 -9.86 18.76
N ASP A 36 -1.17 -11.09 18.29
CA ASP A 36 -1.74 -12.20 19.07
C ASP A 36 -0.74 -12.78 20.06
N LYS A 37 0.57 -12.79 19.72
CA LYS A 37 1.61 -13.39 20.58
C LYS A 37 2.33 -12.39 21.46
N VAL A 38 2.29 -11.10 21.14
CA VAL A 38 2.98 -10.06 21.93
C VAL A 38 1.98 -9.09 22.55
N LEU A 39 1.10 -8.47 21.77
CA LEU A 39 0.22 -7.43 22.29
C LEU A 39 -0.95 -7.97 23.12
N MET A 40 -1.64 -9.03 22.68
CA MET A 40 -2.75 -9.61 23.46
C MET A 40 -2.29 -10.13 24.83
N PRO A 41 -1.16 -10.84 24.99
CA PRO A 41 -0.65 -11.21 26.31
C PRO A 41 -0.30 -10.02 27.20
N LEU A 42 0.23 -8.92 26.63
CA LEU A 42 0.49 -7.69 27.38
C LEU A 42 -0.81 -7.03 27.85
N ILE A 43 -1.82 -6.97 26.99
CA ILE A 43 -3.16 -6.48 27.35
C ILE A 43 -3.77 -7.40 28.42
N ALA A 44 -3.65 -8.72 28.27
CA ALA A 44 -4.11 -9.70 29.26
C ALA A 44 -3.44 -9.51 30.62
N ALA A 45 -2.13 -9.24 30.63
CA ALA A 45 -1.36 -9.02 31.85
C ALA A 45 -1.81 -7.75 32.61
N ILE A 46 -2.24 -6.71 31.89
CA ILE A 46 -2.68 -5.43 32.49
C ILE A 46 -4.16 -5.48 32.89
N PHE A 47 -5.02 -6.02 32.04
CA PHE A 47 -6.49 -5.99 32.21
C PHE A 47 -7.08 -7.30 32.73
N GLY A 48 -6.26 -8.33 32.94
CA GLY A 48 -6.67 -9.63 33.49
C GLY A 48 -7.44 -10.53 32.53
N LYS A 49 -7.86 -10.03 31.36
CA LYS A 49 -8.50 -10.82 30.30
C LYS A 49 -7.79 -10.60 28.95
N PRO A 50 -7.53 -11.67 28.19
CA PRO A 50 -6.86 -11.56 26.89
C PRO A 50 -7.75 -10.98 25.79
N ASN A 51 -9.08 -11.09 25.95
CA ASN A 51 -10.05 -10.63 24.97
C ASN A 51 -11.38 -10.26 25.62
N PHE A 52 -12.26 -9.66 24.83
CA PHE A 52 -13.60 -9.24 25.23
C PHE A 52 -14.68 -10.22 24.78
N ASP A 53 -14.30 -11.44 24.36
CA ASP A 53 -15.21 -12.38 23.71
C ASP A 53 -16.40 -12.77 24.59
N GLN A 54 -16.19 -12.84 25.91
CA GLN A 54 -17.22 -13.16 26.88
C GLN A 54 -18.17 -12.00 27.23
N VAL A 55 -17.88 -10.78 26.74
CA VAL A 55 -18.73 -9.62 26.99
C VAL A 55 -20.07 -9.82 26.28
N GLY A 56 -21.15 -9.84 27.07
CA GLY A 56 -22.51 -10.07 26.57
C GLY A 56 -22.72 -11.46 26.00
N ALA A 57 -21.89 -12.45 26.36
CA ALA A 57 -22.07 -13.82 25.90
C ALA A 57 -23.32 -14.44 26.55
N PHE A 58 -24.21 -15.01 25.74
CA PHE A 58 -25.38 -15.74 26.20
C PHE A 58 -25.61 -16.98 25.35
N THR A 59 -26.22 -17.99 25.95
CA THR A 59 -26.57 -19.23 25.25
C THR A 59 -28.06 -19.25 25.00
N LEU A 60 -28.46 -19.36 23.72
CA LEU A 60 -29.85 -19.50 23.31
C LEU A 60 -30.01 -20.84 22.57
N ASN A 61 -30.82 -21.74 23.13
CA ASN A 61 -31.13 -23.04 22.50
C ASN A 61 -29.88 -23.88 22.12
N GLY A 62 -28.85 -23.86 22.96
CA GLY A 62 -27.58 -24.58 22.72
C GLY A 62 -26.58 -23.84 21.82
N ALA A 63 -26.98 -22.72 21.20
CA ALA A 63 -26.07 -21.86 20.44
C ALA A 63 -25.48 -20.77 21.35
N GLN A 64 -24.16 -20.67 21.39
CA GLN A 64 -23.45 -19.62 22.13
C GLN A 64 -23.30 -18.38 21.24
N ILE A 65 -23.95 -17.28 21.62
CA ILE A 65 -23.82 -15.99 20.94
C ILE A 65 -22.79 -15.16 21.73
N MET A 66 -21.70 -14.77 21.08
CA MET A 66 -20.58 -14.04 21.69
C MET A 66 -20.36 -12.69 20.99
N PRO A 67 -21.21 -11.67 21.26
CA PRO A 67 -21.12 -10.37 20.58
C PRO A 67 -19.80 -9.65 20.91
N GLY A 68 -19.20 -9.94 22.06
CA GLY A 68 -17.89 -9.43 22.46
C GLY A 68 -16.75 -9.77 21.50
N THR A 69 -16.88 -10.83 20.69
CA THR A 69 -15.89 -11.18 19.66
C THR A 69 -15.73 -10.09 18.59
N VAL A 70 -16.79 -9.34 18.29
CA VAL A 70 -16.75 -8.21 17.34
C VAL A 70 -15.93 -7.06 17.93
N ILE A 71 -16.08 -6.81 19.24
CA ILE A 71 -15.30 -5.79 19.94
C ILE A 71 -13.83 -6.20 19.99
N THR A 72 -13.54 -7.46 20.30
CA THR A 72 -12.17 -8.00 20.23
C THR A 72 -11.58 -7.81 18.83
N ALA A 73 -12.32 -8.13 17.78
CA ALA A 73 -11.86 -7.98 16.40
C ALA A 73 -11.60 -6.51 16.03
N LEU A 74 -12.46 -5.59 16.46
CA LEU A 74 -12.30 -4.16 16.21
C LEU A 74 -11.06 -3.59 16.91
N ILE A 75 -10.84 -3.98 18.17
CA ILE A 75 -9.65 -3.57 18.92
C ILE A 75 -8.39 -4.15 18.28
N ASN A 76 -8.41 -5.44 17.89
CA ASN A 76 -7.28 -6.05 17.18
C ASN A 76 -6.97 -5.32 15.87
N PHE A 77 -8.00 -5.01 15.08
CA PHE A 77 -7.85 -4.23 13.85
C PHE A 77 -7.18 -2.86 14.09
N LEU A 78 -7.63 -2.11 15.10
CA LEU A 78 -7.04 -0.81 15.43
C LEU A 78 -5.57 -0.94 15.87
N ILE A 79 -5.24 -1.98 16.64
CA ILE A 79 -3.87 -2.25 17.07
C ILE A 79 -2.99 -2.60 15.87
N VAL A 80 -3.44 -3.51 15.01
CA VAL A 80 -2.76 -3.89 13.75
C VAL A 80 -2.52 -2.66 12.88
N ALA A 81 -3.55 -1.84 12.66
CA ALA A 81 -3.45 -0.62 11.86
C ALA A 81 -2.44 0.37 12.46
N ALA A 82 -2.46 0.56 13.79
CA ALA A 82 -1.51 1.41 14.48
C ALA A 82 -0.07 0.88 14.36
N ALA A 83 0.13 -0.44 14.49
CA ALA A 83 1.43 -1.06 14.33
C ALA A 83 1.97 -0.88 12.90
N ILE A 84 1.15 -1.16 11.87
CA ILE A 84 1.56 -0.95 10.47
C ILE A 84 1.87 0.53 10.21
N TYR A 85 1.04 1.44 10.71
CA TYR A 85 1.24 2.87 10.54
C TYR A 85 2.56 3.35 11.19
N PHE A 86 2.85 2.90 12.41
CA PHE A 86 4.04 3.35 13.14
C PHE A 86 5.33 2.69 12.65
N PHE A 87 5.30 1.38 12.35
CA PHE A 87 6.50 0.62 11.98
C PHE A 87 6.79 0.55 10.49
N VAL A 88 5.79 0.76 9.62
CA VAL A 88 5.96 0.69 8.16
C VAL A 88 5.74 2.06 7.53
N VAL A 89 4.58 2.66 7.76
CA VAL A 89 4.21 3.92 7.08
C VAL A 89 5.06 5.10 7.57
N THR A 90 5.27 5.25 8.87
CA THR A 90 6.06 6.36 9.44
C THR A 90 7.52 6.37 8.97
N PRO A 91 8.29 5.26 9.02
CA PRO A 91 9.65 5.27 8.49
C PRO A 91 9.67 5.45 6.97
N MET A 92 8.73 4.86 6.24
CA MET A 92 8.65 5.04 4.79
C MET A 92 8.33 6.48 4.40
N ASN A 93 7.40 7.13 5.12
CA ASN A 93 7.09 8.55 4.95
C ASN A 93 8.27 9.44 5.35
N LYS A 94 9.05 9.06 6.37
CA LYS A 94 10.26 9.77 6.77
C LYS A 94 11.40 9.64 5.74
N LEU A 95 11.51 8.49 5.07
CA LEU A 95 12.48 8.27 4.01
C LEU A 95 12.07 8.99 2.72
N ASN A 96 10.79 8.93 2.35
CA ASN A 96 10.27 9.66 1.20
C ASN A 96 10.42 11.17 1.38
N ARG A 97 10.16 11.71 2.57
CA ARG A 97 10.37 13.15 2.83
C ARG A 97 11.83 13.60 2.66
N LYS A 98 12.81 12.71 2.87
CA LYS A 98 14.22 13.01 2.57
C LYS A 98 14.51 12.99 1.07
N ARG A 99 13.79 12.15 0.33
CA ARG A 99 13.86 12.05 -1.13
C ARG A 99 13.10 13.18 -1.85
N ASP A 100 12.18 13.85 -1.15
CA ASP A 100 11.51 15.07 -1.62
C ASP A 100 12.33 16.36 -1.31
N GLU A 101 13.26 16.30 -0.34
CA GLU A 101 14.16 17.41 0.05
C GLU A 101 15.45 17.45 -0.78
N GLU A 102 15.94 16.30 -1.26
CA GLU A 102 16.69 16.28 -2.51
C GLU A 102 15.65 16.52 -3.61
N PRO A 103 15.77 17.54 -4.48
CA PRO A 103 14.93 17.58 -5.66
C PRO A 103 15.06 16.20 -6.28
N GLU A 104 13.94 15.51 -6.50
CA GLU A 104 13.96 14.25 -7.18
C GLU A 104 14.76 14.49 -8.47
N ALA A 105 16.00 14.00 -8.48
CA ALA A 105 16.51 13.36 -9.66
C ALA A 105 15.67 12.07 -9.82
N VAL A 106 14.35 12.23 -10.06
CA VAL A 106 13.78 11.58 -11.22
C VAL A 106 14.81 11.89 -12.27
N GLU A 107 15.41 10.89 -12.90
CA GLU A 107 16.17 11.15 -14.10
C GLU A 107 15.35 12.13 -14.92
N ASP A 108 15.74 13.41 -14.91
CA ASP A 108 15.17 14.48 -15.71
C ASP A 108 15.75 14.34 -17.12
N VAL A 109 15.94 13.07 -17.53
CA VAL A 109 15.71 12.69 -18.90
C VAL A 109 14.21 12.85 -19.00
N PRO A 110 13.72 13.94 -19.62
CA PRO A 110 12.29 14.04 -19.85
C PRO A 110 11.90 12.72 -20.50
N ALA A 111 10.85 12.04 -20.00
CA ALA A 111 10.34 10.84 -20.66
C ALA A 111 10.35 11.15 -22.16
N ASP A 112 10.87 10.26 -23.01
CA ASP A 112 11.20 10.61 -24.40
C ASP A 112 10.07 11.40 -25.10
N ASP A 113 8.81 11.08 -24.75
CA ASP A 113 7.61 11.82 -25.10
C ASP A 113 7.62 13.32 -24.71
N VAL A 114 7.96 13.68 -23.46
CA VAL A 114 8.08 15.07 -22.99
C VAL A 114 9.22 15.81 -23.68
N ALA A 115 10.35 15.13 -23.95
CA ALA A 115 11.46 15.71 -24.71
C ALA A 115 11.02 16.00 -26.15
N LEU A 116 10.40 15.02 -26.81
CA LEU A 116 9.83 15.16 -28.16
C LEU A 116 8.75 16.24 -28.21
N LEU A 117 7.88 16.33 -27.22
CA LEU A 117 6.84 17.37 -27.15
C LEU A 117 7.45 18.77 -27.00
N THR A 118 8.57 18.89 -26.28
CA THR A 118 9.32 20.15 -26.15
C THR A 118 9.95 20.53 -27.48
N GLU A 119 10.58 19.58 -28.18
CA GLU A 119 11.11 19.80 -29.52
C GLU A 119 10.01 20.18 -30.52
N ILE A 120 8.87 19.48 -30.51
CA ILE A 120 7.71 19.78 -31.36
C ILE A 120 7.18 21.19 -31.07
N ARG A 121 7.05 21.58 -29.79
CA ARG A 121 6.64 22.93 -29.40
C ARG A 121 7.58 23.98 -29.98
N ASP A 122 8.88 23.75 -29.85
CA ASP A 122 9.91 24.70 -30.29
C ASP A 122 9.96 24.81 -31.82
N LEU A 123 9.79 23.69 -32.54
CA LEU A 123 9.66 23.66 -34.01
C LEU A 123 8.39 24.35 -34.49
N LEU A 124 7.26 24.17 -33.79
CA LEU A 124 6.01 24.87 -34.10
C LEU A 124 6.11 26.37 -33.84
N ALA A 125 6.75 26.79 -32.73
CA ALA A 125 6.99 28.18 -32.44
C ALA A 125 7.90 28.83 -33.50
N GLN A 126 8.93 28.13 -33.98
CA GLN A 126 9.78 28.60 -35.08
C GLN A 126 9.02 28.71 -36.41
N ASN A 127 8.18 27.73 -36.75
CA ASN A 127 7.38 27.78 -37.98
C ASN A 127 6.27 28.85 -37.92
N ALA A 128 5.65 29.06 -36.77
CA ALA A 128 4.64 30.10 -36.58
C ALA A 128 5.21 31.51 -36.78
N ASN A 129 6.51 31.68 -36.53
CA ASN A 129 7.21 32.95 -36.67
C ASN A 129 7.87 33.14 -38.06
N ARG A 130 7.73 32.16 -38.98
CA ARG A 130 8.12 32.35 -40.38
C ARG A 130 6.99 33.08 -41.10
N PRO A 131 7.17 34.31 -41.59
CA PRO A 131 6.18 34.94 -42.45
C PRO A 131 6.01 34.04 -43.67
N HIS A 132 4.78 33.59 -43.93
CA HIS A 132 4.44 32.86 -45.14
C HIS A 132 4.89 33.70 -46.34
N SER A 133 6.06 33.36 -46.88
CA SER A 133 6.50 33.88 -48.18
C SER A 133 5.58 33.24 -49.20
N SER A 134 4.46 33.93 -49.45
CA SER A 134 3.55 33.67 -50.54
C SER A 134 4.34 33.66 -51.84
N LEU A 135 4.41 32.49 -52.47
CA LEU A 135 4.58 32.34 -53.92
C LEU A 135 3.19 32.28 -54.55
#